data_AF-A0A1I3YC22-F1
#
_entry.id   AF-A0A1I3YC22-F1
#
_cell.length_a   1.000
_cell.length_b   1.000
_cell.length_c   1.000
_cell.angle_alpha   90.00
_cell.angle_beta   90.00
_cell.angle_gamma   90.00
#
_symmetry.space_group_name_H-M   'P 1'
#
loop_
_entity.id
_entity.type
_entity.pdbx_description
1 polymer ?
#
loop_
_entity_poly.entity_id
_entity_poly.type
_entity_poly.pdbx_seq_one_letter_code
_entity_poly.pdbx_strand_id
1 'polypeptide(L)' 'MPTTAETLAPSSSFSGKSLHQQVTEAIEDRALPISRLLRLMWALDAERSPANQNLRARLRARIGAPLGA' A
#
# COMPACT_ATOMS: atom_id res chain seq x y z
N MET A 1 19.99 -38.16 -5.61
CA MET A 1 19.31 -37.22 -4.68
C MET A 1 20.40 -36.47 -3.93
N PRO A 2 20.49 -35.15 -4.10
CA PRO A 2 19.78 -34.26 -3.18
C PRO A 2 18.93 -33.20 -3.89
N THR A 3 17.82 -32.87 -3.23
CA THR A 3 16.85 -31.84 -3.58
C THR A 3 17.51 -30.46 -3.50
N THR A 4 17.62 -29.77 -4.64
CA THR A 4 17.83 -28.33 -4.67
C THR A 4 16.53 -27.67 -4.25
N ALA A 5 16.44 -27.37 -2.95
CA ALA A 5 15.45 -26.46 -2.40
C ALA A 5 15.80 -25.02 -2.83
N GLU A 6 15.58 -24.69 -4.10
CA GLU A 6 15.49 -23.29 -4.50
C GLU A 6 14.11 -22.78 -4.09
N THR A 7 14.06 -22.42 -2.81
CA THR A 7 13.47 -21.20 -2.28
C THR A 7 12.62 -20.49 -3.34
N LEU A 8 11.31 -20.72 -3.23
CA LEU A 8 10.29 -19.82 -3.77
C LEU A 8 10.62 -18.43 -3.24
N ALA A 9 11.40 -17.66 -3.99
CA ALA A 9 11.45 -16.23 -3.83
C ALA A 9 9.99 -15.80 -4.02
N PRO A 10 9.32 -15.22 -3.02
CA PRO A 10 8.15 -14.45 -3.34
C PRO A 10 8.70 -13.33 -4.22
N SER A 11 8.53 -13.47 -5.53
CA SER A 11 8.47 -12.35 -6.44
C SER A 11 7.40 -11.47 -5.84
N SER A 12 7.83 -10.61 -4.92
CA SER A 12 7.07 -9.48 -4.44
C SER A 12 6.93 -8.67 -5.70
N SER A 13 5.88 -8.97 -6.45
CA SER A 13 5.35 -8.15 -7.50
C SER A 13 4.95 -6.86 -6.79
N PHE A 14 5.96 -6.06 -6.45
CA PHE A 14 5.85 -4.63 -6.35
C PHE A 14 5.43 -4.25 -7.75
N SER A 15 4.10 -4.26 -7.94
CA SER A 15 3.44 -3.76 -9.11
C SER A 15 4.20 -2.50 -9.51
N GLY A 16 4.77 -2.46 -10.71
CA GLY A 16 5.55 -1.32 -11.22
C GLY A 16 4.76 0.01 -11.27
N LYS A 17 3.54 0.02 -10.73
CA LYS A 17 2.76 1.18 -10.38
C LYS A 17 3.47 1.97 -9.29
N SER A 18 3.66 3.26 -9.54
CA SER A 18 4.19 4.18 -8.54
C SER A 18 3.38 4.09 -7.24
N LEU A 19 4.05 4.31 -6.12
CA LEU A 19 3.44 4.32 -4.79
C LEU A 19 2.22 5.27 -4.75
N HIS A 20 2.32 6.40 -5.46
CA HIS A 20 1.24 7.33 -5.72
C HIS A 20 0.03 6.67 -6.40
N GLN A 21 0.22 5.93 -7.50
CA GLN A 21 -0.86 5.25 -8.19
C GLN A 21 -1.53 4.18 -7.32
N GLN A 22 -0.73 3.40 -6.56
CA GLN A 22 -1.28 2.38 -5.66
C GLN A 22 -2.14 2.99 -4.55
N VAL A 23 -1.75 4.14 -4.01
CA VAL A 23 -2.53 4.85 -3.00
C VAL A 23 -3.78 5.48 -3.60
N THR A 24 -3.72 6.05 -4.80
CA THR A 24 -4.90 6.60 -5.49
C THR A 24 -5.93 5.52 -5.76
N GLU A 25 -5.53 4.40 -6.36
CA GLU A 25 -6.39 3.21 -6.51
C GLU A 25 -6.92 2.77 -5.15
N ALA A 26 -6.08 2.83 -4.11
CA ALA A 26 -6.49 2.45 -2.77
C ALA A 26 -7.39 3.44 -2.03
N ILE A 27 -7.51 4.69 -2.51
CA ILE A 27 -8.47 5.68 -2.02
C ILE A 27 -9.79 5.58 -2.79
N GLU A 28 -9.75 5.16 -4.04
CA GLU A 28 -10.94 4.95 -4.88
C GLU A 28 -11.64 3.62 -4.59
N ASP A 29 -10.89 2.53 -4.48
CA ASP A 29 -11.43 1.18 -4.28
C ASP A 29 -11.76 0.94 -2.81
N ARG A 30 -13.02 1.15 -2.41
CA ARG A 30 -13.50 1.01 -1.03
C ARG A 30 -13.50 -0.43 -0.49
N ALA A 31 -13.29 -1.44 -1.33
CA ALA A 31 -13.26 -2.85 -0.91
C ALA A 31 -11.90 -3.29 -0.35
N LEU A 32 -10.89 -2.41 -0.39
CA LEU A 32 -9.55 -2.74 0.07
C LEU A 32 -9.47 -2.98 1.58
N PRO A 33 -8.79 -4.05 2.01
CA PRO A 33 -8.61 -4.35 3.42
C PRO A 33 -7.72 -3.32 4.10
N ILE A 34 -8.02 -3.01 5.35
CA ILE A 34 -7.29 -2.01 6.16
C ILE A 34 -5.80 -2.34 6.29
N SER A 35 -5.43 -3.61 6.31
CA SER A 35 -4.03 -4.07 6.34
C SER A 35 -3.24 -3.65 5.09
N ARG A 36 -3.89 -3.51 3.93
CA ARG A 36 -3.26 -3.01 2.71
C ARG A 36 -3.15 -1.48 2.75
N LEU A 37 -4.16 -0.78 3.27
CA LEU A 37 -4.10 0.68 3.48
C LEU A 37 -2.97 1.08 4.44
N LEU A 38 -2.79 0.36 5.54
CA LEU A 38 -1.70 0.60 6.50
C LEU A 38 -0.31 0.39 5.89
N ARG A 39 -0.14 -0.66 5.07
CA ARG A 39 1.12 -0.90 4.35
C ARG A 39 1.45 0.24 3.37
N LEU A 40 0.46 0.76 2.65
CA LEU A 40 0.63 1.91 1.76
C LEU A 40 0.96 3.19 2.54
N MET A 41 0.33 3.39 3.72
CA MET A 41 0.64 4.52 4.59
C MET A 41 2.09 4.48 5.10
N TRP A 42 2.58 3.29 5.50
CA TRP A 42 3.98 3.11 5.90
C TRP A 42 4.95 3.39 4.76
N ALA A 43 4.65 2.88 3.56
CA ALA A 43 5.48 3.09 2.39
C ALA A 43 5.55 4.59 2.00
N LEU A 44 4.41 5.31 2.07
CA LEU A 44 4.34 6.76 1.90
C LEU A 44 5.15 7.54 2.93
N ASP A 45 5.16 7.08 4.19
CA ASP A 45 5.89 7.75 5.27
C ASP A 45 7.41 7.59 5.11
N ALA A 46 7.85 6.42 4.62
CA ALA A 46 9.26 6.15 4.34
C ALA A 46 9.82 7.00 3.17
N GLU A 47 9.02 7.27 2.14
CA GLU A 47 9.44 8.03 0.97
C GLU A 47 9.66 9.53 1.26
N ARG A 48 9.15 10.04 2.40
CA ARG A 48 9.28 11.44 2.88
C ARG A 48 9.13 12.52 1.80
N SER A 49 8.33 12.23 0.77
CA SER A 49 8.16 13.10 -0.39
C SER A 49 7.08 14.15 -0.12
N PRO A 50 7.36 15.46 -0.31
CA PRO A 50 6.37 16.51 -0.12
C PRO A 50 5.20 16.41 -1.12
N ALA A 51 5.44 15.86 -2.31
CA ALA A 51 4.40 15.64 -3.33
C ALA A 51 3.31 14.66 -2.87
N ASN A 52 3.65 13.76 -1.95
CA ASN A 52 2.75 12.71 -1.49
C ASN A 52 2.00 13.08 -0.19
N GLN A 53 2.18 14.30 0.35
CA GLN A 53 1.52 14.73 1.58
C GLN A 53 0.00 14.79 1.44
N ASN A 54 -0.51 15.28 0.30
CA ASN A 54 -1.96 15.33 0.06
C ASN A 54 -2.55 13.92 0.00
N LEU A 55 -1.84 13.01 -0.68
CA LEU A 55 -2.22 11.61 -0.80
C LEU A 55 -2.23 10.91 0.56
N ARG A 56 -1.22 11.16 1.39
CA ARG A 56 -1.14 10.67 2.77
C ARG A 56 -2.31 11.18 3.60
N ALA A 57 -2.66 12.46 3.49
CA ALA A 57 -3.80 13.04 4.21
C ALA A 57 -5.12 12.37 3.80
N ARG A 58 -5.34 12.17 2.50
CA ARG A 58 -6.51 11.45 1.95
C ARG A 58 -6.55 9.99 2.40
N LEU A 59 -5.43 9.29 2.34
CA LEU A 59 -5.34 7.90 2.79
C LEU A 59 -5.60 7.78 4.29
N ARG A 60 -5.06 8.70 5.12
CA ARG A 60 -5.37 8.78 6.55
C ARG A 60 -6.83 9.08 6.82
N ALA A 61 -7.43 10.03 6.11
CA ALA A 61 -8.84 10.33 6.22
C ALA A 61 -9.70 9.10 5.91
N ARG A 62 -9.27 8.26 4.97
CA ARG A 62 -9.93 7.01 4.65
C ARG A 62 -9.71 5.89 5.68
N ILE A 63 -8.53 5.78 6.26
CA ILE A 63 -8.23 4.79 7.33
C ILE A 63 -8.93 5.17 8.64
N GLY A 64 -8.93 6.46 8.98
CA GLY A 64 -9.50 7.00 10.21
C GLY A 64 -10.97 7.43 10.08
N ALA A 65 -11.56 7.38 8.89
CA ALA A 65 -12.99 7.52 8.73
C ALA A 65 -13.65 6.36 9.50
N PRO A 66 -14.64 6.64 10.37
CA PRO A 66 -15.41 5.58 10.99
C PRO A 66 -15.99 4.69 9.90
N LEU A 67 -15.84 3.36 10.05
CA LEU A 67 -16.43 2.33 9.20
C LEU A 67 -17.96 2.32 9.40
N GLY A 68 -18.63 3.43 9.07
CA GLY A 68 -20.06 3.62 9.28
C GLY A 68 -20.45 3.76 10.76
N ALA A 69 -21.36 4.68 11.03
CA ALA A 69 -22.39 4.47 12.04
C ALA A 69 -23.54 3.71 11.38
#